data_AF-A0A931IA11-F1
#
_entry.id   AF-A0A931IA11-F1
#
_cell.length_a   1.000
_cell.length_b   1.000
_cell.length_c   1.000
_cell.angle_alpha   90.00
_cell.angle_beta   90.00
_cell.angle_gamma   90.00
#
_symmetry.space_group_name_H-M   'P 1'
#
loop_
_entity.id
_entity.type
_entity.pdbx_description
1 polymer ?
#
loop_
_entity_poly.entity_id
_entity_poly.type
_entity_poly.pdbx_seq_one_letter_code
_entity_poly.pdbx_strand_id
1 'polypeptide(L)'
;MYDSGARVAHFVGSFPAGSTEEAMRAILDGAGSRLFSLPTGETGRYEWYITPIIEDLVAQGVLEVKRHGTARSSRERTIHRVPDGVELTGEAMELGYRREAEEALPLFRRFRAERDLPGLALQIGMPTDFTLAFIALGPGGIRAHRAAFRDATVRDIAAIRAAAGDDVVVQLEATAEMISMVKARPLHRIADAAVGLGKNIAALAAAAPSGTRFGVHLCLGSMNNRSRAIPRDARPLVDLANSVVRQWPSGRPLEYLHGPLAAGAVPPATDARFYAPLRELDLPPGTRFIAGCVHETPSWTAQLDTLRMIEDALGRPVDGVASACGLGRRPRTVADAMVARAAALCVAP
;
A
#
# COMPACT_ATOMS: atom_id res chain seq x y z
N MET A 1 -6.00 -8.54 -23.93
CA MET A 1 -4.78 -9.30 -23.62
C MET A 1 -3.65 -8.30 -23.53
N TYR A 2 -3.15 -8.04 -22.32
CA TYR A 2 -1.95 -7.23 -22.15
C TYR A 2 -0.77 -7.99 -22.74
N ASP A 3 0.09 -7.30 -23.48
CA ASP A 3 1.38 -7.84 -23.92
C ASP A 3 2.15 -8.30 -22.67
N SER A 4 2.34 -9.61 -22.54
CA SER A 4 2.89 -10.24 -21.34
C SER A 4 4.37 -9.94 -21.10
N GLY A 5 4.99 -9.06 -21.92
CA GLY A 5 6.37 -8.61 -21.78
C GLY A 5 6.57 -7.17 -21.30
N ALA A 6 5.52 -6.33 -21.23
CA ALA A 6 5.68 -4.93 -20.87
C ALA A 6 5.45 -4.66 -19.37
N ARG A 7 6.44 -4.07 -18.69
CA ARG A 7 6.34 -3.69 -17.28
C ARG A 7 5.28 -2.58 -17.10
N VAL A 8 4.56 -2.60 -15.98
CA VAL A 8 3.58 -1.54 -15.64
C VAL A 8 4.17 -0.52 -14.66
N ALA A 9 3.68 0.72 -14.72
CA ALA A 9 3.94 1.74 -13.72
C ALA A 9 2.86 1.66 -12.65
N HIS A 10 3.28 1.59 -11.39
CA HIS A 10 2.37 1.59 -10.24
C HIS A 10 2.66 2.76 -9.32
N PHE A 11 1.57 3.36 -8.83
CA PHE A 11 1.61 4.45 -7.87
C PHE A 11 0.83 4.00 -6.64
N VAL A 12 1.49 4.05 -5.48
CA VAL A 12 0.99 3.45 -4.24
C VAL A 12 -0.35 4.05 -3.82
N GLY A 13 -0.58 5.33 -4.04
CA GLY A 13 -1.80 5.97 -3.55
C GLY A 13 -1.62 7.47 -3.49
N SER A 14 -1.10 7.92 -2.35
CA SER A 14 -0.88 9.33 -2.05
C SER A 14 -0.07 10.11 -3.11
N PHE A 15 -0.50 11.33 -3.45
CA PHE A 15 0.13 12.21 -4.44
C PHE A 15 -0.04 13.69 -4.06
N PRO A 16 0.98 14.56 -4.25
CA PRO A 16 0.94 15.96 -3.79
C PRO A 16 0.12 16.83 -4.76
N ALA A 17 -1.18 16.87 -4.55
CA ALA A 17 -2.12 17.65 -5.34
C ALA A 17 -3.21 18.27 -4.46
N GLY A 18 -3.84 19.36 -4.93
CA GLY A 18 -4.90 20.05 -4.20
C GLY A 18 -6.25 19.35 -4.27
N SER A 19 -6.43 18.37 -5.16
CA SER A 19 -7.68 17.61 -5.32
C SER A 19 -7.45 16.22 -5.91
N THR A 20 -8.40 15.31 -5.70
CA THR A 20 -8.46 13.97 -6.31
C THR A 20 -8.35 14.06 -7.84
N GLU A 21 -9.04 15.01 -8.46
CA GLU A 21 -9.00 15.21 -9.91
C GLU A 21 -7.59 15.58 -10.40
N GLU A 22 -6.94 16.53 -9.72
CA GLU A 22 -5.59 16.97 -10.08
C GLU A 22 -4.57 15.84 -9.91
N ALA A 23 -4.65 15.06 -8.83
CA ALA A 23 -3.77 13.92 -8.60
C ALA A 23 -3.91 12.86 -9.70
N MET A 24 -5.16 12.43 -9.97
CA MET A 24 -5.45 11.42 -10.97
C MET A 24 -5.02 11.87 -12.36
N ARG A 25 -5.28 13.13 -12.72
CA ARG A 25 -4.86 13.70 -14.01
C ARG A 25 -3.35 13.71 -14.16
N ALA A 26 -2.62 14.17 -13.14
CA ALA A 26 -1.16 14.23 -13.18
C ALA A 26 -0.50 12.85 -13.37
N ILE A 27 -0.97 11.84 -12.63
CA ILE A 27 -0.48 10.47 -12.75
C ILE A 27 -0.79 9.90 -14.14
N LEU A 28 -2.01 10.13 -14.62
CA LEU A 28 -2.46 9.65 -15.93
C LEU A 28 -1.71 10.30 -17.09
N ASP A 29 -1.46 11.61 -17.02
CA ASP A 29 -0.70 12.36 -18.02
C ASP A 29 0.75 11.87 -18.13
N GLY A 30 1.38 11.52 -17.00
CA GLY A 30 2.77 11.09 -17.00
C GLY A 30 2.98 9.61 -17.33
N ALA A 31 2.05 8.72 -16.97
CA ALA A 31 2.22 7.27 -17.16
C ALA A 31 1.32 6.65 -18.25
N GLY A 32 0.15 7.24 -18.52
CA GLY A 32 -0.76 6.81 -19.58
C GLY A 32 -1.11 5.32 -19.54
N SER A 33 -1.00 4.65 -20.69
CA SER A 33 -1.31 3.22 -20.84
C SER A 33 -0.40 2.25 -20.09
N ARG A 34 0.67 2.75 -19.45
CA ARG A 34 1.53 1.94 -18.56
C ARG A 34 0.89 1.67 -17.21
N LEU A 35 -0.18 2.40 -16.87
CA LEU A 35 -0.97 2.17 -15.67
C LEU A 35 -1.89 0.97 -15.85
N PHE A 36 -1.97 0.11 -14.85
CA PHE A 36 -3.05 -0.87 -14.71
C PHE A 36 -4.08 -0.46 -13.65
N SER A 37 -3.70 0.45 -12.75
CA SER A 37 -4.57 1.05 -11.76
C SER A 37 -4.26 2.55 -11.58
N LEU A 38 -5.27 3.33 -11.20
CA LEU A 38 -5.18 4.77 -10.99
C LEU A 38 -5.60 5.11 -9.55
N PRO A 39 -4.68 5.54 -8.68
CA PRO A 39 -5.03 5.95 -7.32
C PRO A 39 -5.65 7.34 -7.26
N THR A 40 -6.35 7.61 -6.15
CA THR A 40 -7.04 8.88 -5.85
C THR A 40 -6.08 10.03 -5.51
N GLY A 41 -4.81 9.74 -5.23
CA GLY A 41 -3.89 10.71 -4.64
C GLY A 41 -4.06 10.90 -3.14
N GLU A 42 -5.10 10.32 -2.53
CA GLU A 42 -5.41 10.41 -1.10
C GLU A 42 -5.35 11.86 -0.57
N THR A 43 -5.84 12.83 -1.35
CA THR A 43 -5.53 14.25 -1.13
C THR A 43 -6.00 14.78 0.22
N GLY A 44 -7.05 14.17 0.80
CA GLY A 44 -7.54 14.49 2.15
C GLY A 44 -6.72 13.90 3.31
N ARG A 45 -5.78 12.98 3.05
CA ARG A 45 -5.03 12.29 4.11
C ARG A 45 -3.56 12.02 3.81
N TYR A 46 -3.03 12.38 2.65
CA TYR A 46 -1.69 11.97 2.22
C TYR A 46 -0.58 12.34 3.21
N GLU A 47 -0.70 13.46 3.93
CA GLU A 47 0.33 13.95 4.84
C GLU A 47 0.52 13.02 6.04
N TRP A 48 -0.56 12.41 6.54
CA TRP A 48 -0.52 11.57 7.75
C TRP A 48 -1.15 10.19 7.63
N TYR A 49 -1.61 9.83 6.42
CA TYR A 49 -2.19 8.56 5.94
C TYR A 49 -3.33 7.96 6.79
N ILE A 50 -3.10 7.74 8.08
CA ILE A 50 -4.00 7.14 9.06
C ILE A 50 -4.46 8.14 10.13
N THR A 51 -3.67 9.16 10.46
CA THR A 51 -4.05 10.12 11.52
C THR A 51 -5.41 10.78 11.27
N PRO A 52 -5.73 11.27 10.04
CA PRO A 52 -7.03 11.89 9.79
C PRO A 52 -8.20 10.93 10.01
N ILE A 53 -8.02 9.65 9.68
CA ILE A 53 -9.05 8.61 9.94
C ILE A 53 -9.27 8.44 11.43
N ILE A 54 -8.21 8.43 12.24
CA ILE A 54 -8.34 8.30 13.70
C ILE A 54 -8.96 9.56 14.32
N GLU A 55 -8.60 10.75 13.82
CA GLU A 55 -9.20 12.01 14.25
C GLU A 55 -10.70 12.06 13.92
N ASP A 56 -11.10 11.58 12.75
CA ASP A 56 -12.52 11.41 12.38
C ASP A 56 -13.23 10.44 13.33
N LEU A 57 -12.59 9.34 13.74
CA LEU A 57 -13.15 8.42 14.74
C LEU A 57 -13.27 9.05 16.15
N VAL A 58 -12.37 9.98 16.50
CA VAL A 58 -12.52 10.77 17.72
C VAL A 58 -13.69 11.74 17.61
N ALA A 59 -13.84 12.41 16.46
CA ALA A 59 -14.96 13.32 16.21
C ALA A 59 -16.32 12.61 16.20
N GLN A 60 -16.35 11.33 15.77
CA GLN A 60 -17.53 10.46 15.85
C GLN A 60 -17.86 10.00 17.28
N GLY A 61 -16.98 10.24 18.26
CA GLY A 61 -17.16 9.81 19.65
C GLY A 61 -16.91 8.32 19.91
N VAL A 62 -16.37 7.58 18.94
CA VAL A 62 -16.05 6.15 19.09
C VAL A 62 -14.65 5.90 19.66
N LEU A 63 -13.78 6.90 19.57
CA LEU A 63 -12.47 6.92 20.21
C LEU A 63 -12.30 8.21 21.02
N GLU A 64 -11.44 8.17 22.02
CA GLU A 64 -10.96 9.37 22.72
C GLU A 64 -9.45 9.30 22.97
N VAL A 65 -8.84 10.46 23.16
CA VAL A 65 -7.40 10.55 23.42
C VAL A 65 -7.09 10.01 24.81
N LYS A 66 -6.33 8.90 24.87
CA LYS A 66 -5.79 8.36 26.13
C LYS A 66 -4.51 9.07 26.53
N ARG A 67 -3.63 9.36 25.55
CA ARG A 67 -2.35 10.01 25.76
C ARG A 67 -1.94 10.80 24.53
N HIS A 68 -1.73 12.11 24.71
CA HIS A 68 -1.18 12.96 23.67
C HIS A 68 0.26 12.57 23.32
N GLY A 69 0.56 12.56 22.02
CA GLY A 69 1.91 12.40 21.49
C GLY A 69 2.49 13.72 21.00
N THR A 70 3.81 13.77 20.81
CA THR A 70 4.51 14.91 20.19
C THR A 70 4.54 14.81 18.66
N ALA A 71 4.11 13.67 18.09
CA ALA A 71 4.19 13.33 16.66
C ALA A 71 5.59 13.40 16.04
N ARG A 72 6.66 13.54 16.84
CA ARG A 72 8.06 13.55 16.36
C ARG A 72 8.52 12.20 15.83
N SER A 73 7.99 11.14 16.41
CA SER A 73 8.31 9.77 16.04
C SER A 73 7.09 8.86 16.25
N SER A 74 7.10 7.71 15.60
CA SER A 74 6.01 6.73 15.78
C SER A 74 5.88 6.17 17.21
N ARG A 75 6.92 6.32 18.04
CA ARG A 75 6.87 5.96 19.47
C ARG A 75 6.19 7.05 20.31
N GLU A 76 6.28 8.30 19.86
CA GLU A 76 5.69 9.48 20.47
C GLU A 76 4.37 9.89 19.78
N ARG A 77 3.66 8.93 19.18
CA ARG A 77 2.34 9.17 18.60
C ARG A 77 1.27 9.28 19.69
N THR A 78 0.19 9.98 19.37
CA THR A 78 -1.03 9.98 20.18
C THR A 78 -1.61 8.57 20.24
N ILE A 79 -1.96 8.13 21.46
CA ILE A 79 -2.62 6.85 21.70
C ILE A 79 -4.05 7.14 22.15
N HIS A 80 -4.98 6.39 21.60
CA HIS A 80 -6.41 6.51 21.84
C HIS A 80 -6.91 5.33 22.67
N ARG A 81 -8.12 5.44 23.18
CA ARG A 81 -8.89 4.37 23.80
C ARG A 81 -10.34 4.46 23.35
N VAL A 82 -11.09 3.38 23.55
CA VAL A 82 -12.55 3.42 23.49
C VAL A 82 -13.06 4.13 24.74
N PRO A 83 -13.98 5.11 24.63
CA PRO A 83 -14.58 5.76 25.80
C PRO A 83 -15.32 4.77 26.72
N ASP A 84 -15.45 5.12 27.99
CA ASP A 84 -16.18 4.27 28.96
C ASP A 84 -17.66 4.14 28.56
N GLY A 85 -18.18 2.92 28.58
CA GLY A 85 -19.56 2.61 28.20
C GLY A 85 -19.83 2.60 26.70
N VAL A 86 -18.82 2.85 25.86
CA VAL A 86 -18.92 2.72 24.40
C VAL A 86 -18.44 1.34 23.98
N GLU A 87 -19.28 0.63 23.22
CA GLU A 87 -18.87 -0.59 22.54
C GLU A 87 -18.32 -0.23 21.15
N LEU A 88 -17.07 -0.61 20.88
CA LEU A 88 -16.47 -0.41 19.57
C LEU A 88 -16.84 -1.56 18.64
N THR A 89 -17.78 -1.32 17.73
CA THR A 89 -18.17 -2.24 16.66
C THR A 89 -17.77 -1.70 15.29
N GLY A 90 -17.85 -2.53 14.25
CA GLY A 90 -17.61 -2.07 12.88
C GLY A 90 -18.61 -0.99 12.46
N GLU A 91 -19.89 -1.18 12.79
CA GLU A 91 -21.01 -0.30 12.48
C GLU A 91 -20.86 1.10 13.10
N ALA A 92 -20.22 1.19 14.26
CA ALA A 92 -20.00 2.46 14.94
C ALA A 92 -18.94 3.34 14.25
N MET A 93 -18.09 2.77 13.38
CA MET A 93 -16.96 3.46 12.78
C MET A 93 -17.17 3.78 11.31
N GLU A 94 -17.16 5.05 10.93
CA GLU A 94 -16.98 5.48 9.54
C GLU A 94 -15.49 5.75 9.28
N LEU A 95 -14.87 4.93 8.43
CA LEU A 95 -13.43 5.04 8.10
C LEU A 95 -13.14 6.01 6.94
N GLY A 96 -14.19 6.44 6.22
CA GLY A 96 -14.11 7.44 5.14
C GLY A 96 -13.75 6.90 3.76
N TYR A 97 -13.39 5.62 3.60
CA TYR A 97 -12.98 5.05 2.31
C TYR A 97 -14.12 4.98 1.30
N ARG A 98 -15.35 4.72 1.77
CA ARG A 98 -16.54 4.77 0.93
C ARG A 98 -16.71 6.17 0.30
N ARG A 99 -16.60 7.23 1.09
CA ARG A 99 -16.68 8.62 0.64
C ARG A 99 -15.55 8.97 -0.35
N GLU A 100 -14.32 8.51 -0.08
CA GLU A 100 -13.18 8.68 -1.00
C GLU A 100 -13.46 8.03 -2.37
N ALA A 101 -14.02 6.82 -2.39
CA ALA A 101 -14.39 6.13 -3.62
C ALA A 101 -15.57 6.79 -4.35
N GLU A 102 -16.58 7.27 -3.63
CA GLU A 102 -17.72 8.00 -4.19
C GLU A 102 -17.28 9.29 -4.92
N GLU A 103 -16.32 10.02 -4.35
CA GLU A 103 -15.71 11.20 -4.98
C GLU A 103 -14.89 10.82 -6.24
N ALA A 104 -14.09 9.77 -6.16
CA ALA A 104 -13.15 9.40 -7.22
C ALA A 104 -13.80 8.68 -8.41
N LEU A 105 -14.87 7.92 -8.20
CA LEU A 105 -15.43 7.03 -9.21
C LEU A 105 -15.96 7.75 -10.48
N PRO A 106 -16.69 8.88 -10.39
CA PRO A 106 -17.10 9.63 -11.57
C PRO A 106 -15.90 10.20 -12.35
N LEU A 107 -14.90 10.73 -11.64
CA LEU A 107 -13.67 11.26 -12.23
C LEU A 107 -12.90 10.16 -12.97
N PHE A 108 -12.76 9.00 -12.33
CA PHE A 108 -12.11 7.82 -12.88
C PHE A 108 -12.80 7.35 -14.17
N ARG A 109 -14.13 7.19 -14.16
CA ARG A 109 -14.89 6.75 -15.33
C ARG A 109 -14.72 7.69 -16.51
N ARG A 110 -14.75 9.00 -16.25
CA ARG A 110 -14.50 10.04 -17.26
C ARG A 110 -13.08 9.92 -17.83
N PHE A 111 -12.06 9.89 -16.99
CA PHE A 111 -10.66 9.79 -17.43
C PHE A 111 -10.35 8.50 -18.19
N ARG A 112 -10.92 7.38 -17.75
CA ARG A 112 -10.77 6.10 -18.43
C ARG A 112 -11.37 6.13 -19.84
N ALA A 113 -12.53 6.76 -20.01
CA ALA A 113 -13.18 6.93 -21.31
C ALA A 113 -12.41 7.92 -22.21
N GLU A 114 -11.99 9.07 -21.66
CA GLU A 114 -11.22 10.09 -22.40
C GLU A 114 -9.88 9.56 -22.95
N ARG A 115 -9.28 8.56 -22.28
CA ARG A 115 -7.98 7.99 -22.67
C ARG A 115 -8.07 6.63 -23.37
N ASP A 116 -9.26 6.10 -23.57
CA ASP A 116 -9.50 4.76 -24.13
C ASP A 116 -8.68 3.67 -23.41
N LEU A 117 -8.80 3.62 -22.08
CA LEU A 117 -8.07 2.67 -21.22
C LEU A 117 -9.02 1.65 -20.56
N PRO A 118 -9.70 0.77 -21.30
CA PRO A 118 -10.74 -0.10 -20.77
C PRO A 118 -10.26 -1.07 -19.68
N GLY A 119 -8.96 -1.39 -19.64
CA GLY A 119 -8.36 -2.26 -18.61
C GLY A 119 -7.89 -1.53 -17.34
N LEU A 120 -7.91 -0.20 -17.31
CA LEU A 120 -7.54 0.58 -16.12
C LEU A 120 -8.60 0.39 -15.03
N ALA A 121 -8.15 0.23 -13.79
CA ALA A 121 -8.99 0.17 -12.59
C ALA A 121 -8.75 1.36 -11.66
N LEU A 122 -9.77 1.78 -10.91
CA LEU A 122 -9.63 2.68 -9.77
C LEU A 122 -8.90 1.96 -8.64
N GLN A 123 -7.97 2.61 -7.97
CA GLN A 123 -7.27 2.08 -6.81
C GLN A 123 -7.66 2.83 -5.54
N ILE A 124 -8.10 2.09 -4.52
CA ILE A 124 -8.38 2.63 -3.18
C ILE A 124 -7.41 1.99 -2.19
N GLY A 125 -6.53 2.79 -1.58
CA GLY A 125 -5.55 2.34 -0.59
C GLY A 125 -6.15 2.30 0.83
N MET A 126 -6.19 1.12 1.43
CA MET A 126 -6.78 0.87 2.74
C MET A 126 -5.76 0.16 3.65
N PRO A 127 -5.36 0.73 4.80
CA PRO A 127 -4.53 0.03 5.76
C PRO A 127 -5.24 -1.20 6.31
N THR A 128 -4.46 -2.19 6.68
CA THR A 128 -4.99 -3.40 7.31
C THR A 128 -5.65 -3.09 8.66
N ASP A 129 -6.57 -3.96 9.08
CA ASP A 129 -7.19 -3.92 10.40
C ASP A 129 -6.14 -3.90 11.54
N PHE A 130 -5.03 -4.62 11.35
CA PHE A 130 -3.89 -4.62 12.26
C PHE A 130 -3.17 -3.27 12.31
N THR A 131 -2.86 -2.68 11.14
CA THR A 131 -2.19 -1.39 11.06
C THR A 131 -3.05 -0.28 11.68
N LEU A 132 -4.35 -0.23 11.37
CA LEU A 132 -5.30 0.71 11.97
C LEU A 132 -5.34 0.58 13.50
N ALA A 133 -5.63 -0.62 14.01
CA ALA A 133 -5.75 -0.86 15.44
C ALA A 133 -4.43 -0.58 16.19
N PHE A 134 -3.28 -0.96 15.62
CA PHE A 134 -1.97 -0.70 16.23
C PHE A 134 -1.68 0.79 16.32
N ILE A 135 -1.97 1.57 15.28
CA ILE A 135 -1.68 3.01 15.28
C ILE A 135 -2.62 3.72 16.25
N ALA A 136 -3.92 3.43 16.19
CA ALA A 136 -4.94 4.07 17.03
C ALA A 136 -4.76 3.74 18.52
N LEU A 137 -4.69 2.45 18.86
CA LEU A 137 -4.85 1.97 20.24
C LEU A 137 -3.55 1.40 20.85
N GLY A 138 -2.51 1.22 20.04
CA GLY A 138 -1.29 0.56 20.45
C GLY A 138 -1.43 -0.97 20.64
N PRO A 139 -0.37 -1.66 21.09
CA PRO A 139 -0.33 -3.12 21.17
C PRO A 139 -1.46 -3.73 22.01
N GLY A 140 -1.80 -3.11 23.14
CA GLY A 140 -2.85 -3.62 24.04
C GLY A 140 -4.25 -3.55 23.41
N GLY A 141 -4.50 -2.56 22.55
CA GLY A 141 -5.80 -2.39 21.90
C GLY A 141 -6.03 -3.32 20.71
N ILE A 142 -4.97 -3.84 20.07
CA ILE A 142 -5.13 -4.78 18.95
C ILE A 142 -5.92 -6.01 19.38
N ARG A 143 -5.54 -6.63 20.51
CA ARG A 143 -6.19 -7.86 20.98
C ARG A 143 -7.68 -7.66 21.27
N ALA A 144 -8.05 -6.51 21.84
CA ALA A 144 -9.41 -6.23 22.27
C ALA A 144 -10.31 -5.72 21.13
N HIS A 145 -9.77 -4.95 20.18
CA HIS A 145 -10.58 -4.11 19.31
C HIS A 145 -10.32 -4.30 17.81
N ARG A 146 -9.36 -5.12 17.41
CA ARG A 146 -9.04 -5.34 15.99
C ARG A 146 -10.23 -5.84 15.16
N ALA A 147 -11.11 -6.64 15.76
CA ALA A 147 -12.30 -7.14 15.06
C ALA A 147 -13.18 -6.01 14.55
N ALA A 148 -13.44 -4.98 15.36
CA ALA A 148 -14.21 -3.81 14.95
C ALA A 148 -13.59 -3.12 13.72
N PHE A 149 -12.26 -2.91 13.73
CA PHE A 149 -11.57 -2.27 12.58
C PHE A 149 -11.69 -3.12 11.32
N ARG A 150 -11.63 -4.45 11.45
CA ARG A 150 -11.84 -5.38 10.36
C ARG A 150 -13.25 -5.26 9.81
N ASP A 151 -14.25 -5.29 10.68
CA ASP A 151 -15.66 -5.28 10.28
C ASP A 151 -16.01 -3.97 9.55
N ALA A 152 -15.54 -2.82 10.07
CA ALA A 152 -15.68 -1.53 9.39
C ALA A 152 -14.95 -1.50 8.03
N THR A 153 -13.73 -2.05 7.96
CA THR A 153 -12.96 -2.12 6.71
C THR A 153 -13.66 -3.00 5.67
N VAL A 154 -14.18 -4.16 6.08
CA VAL A 154 -14.91 -5.09 5.19
C VAL A 154 -16.21 -4.47 4.70
N ARG A 155 -16.94 -3.76 5.56
CA ARG A 155 -18.14 -3.00 5.18
C ARG A 155 -17.81 -1.96 4.10
N ASP A 156 -16.75 -1.18 4.29
CA ASP A 156 -16.31 -0.18 3.31
C ASP A 156 -15.89 -0.84 1.99
N ILE A 157 -15.15 -1.95 2.02
CA ILE A 157 -14.81 -2.73 0.82
C ILE A 157 -16.06 -3.20 0.09
N ALA A 158 -17.06 -3.70 0.82
CA ALA A 158 -18.31 -4.18 0.23
C ALA A 158 -19.10 -3.04 -0.44
N ALA A 159 -19.18 -1.87 0.20
CA ALA A 159 -19.82 -0.69 -0.37
C ALA A 159 -19.10 -0.19 -1.64
N ILE A 160 -17.77 -0.11 -1.60
CA ILE A 160 -16.96 0.31 -2.75
C ILE A 160 -17.14 -0.67 -3.92
N ARG A 161 -17.10 -1.98 -3.65
CA ARG A 161 -17.33 -3.02 -4.65
C ARG A 161 -18.73 -2.95 -5.23
N ALA A 162 -19.75 -2.66 -4.42
CA ALA A 162 -21.12 -2.50 -4.92
C ALA A 162 -21.27 -1.29 -5.86
N ALA A 163 -20.56 -0.20 -5.61
CA ALA A 163 -20.62 1.01 -6.43
C ALA A 163 -19.78 0.92 -7.73
N ALA A 164 -18.60 0.29 -7.65
CA ALA A 164 -17.62 0.27 -8.74
C ALA A 164 -17.58 -1.05 -9.53
N GLY A 165 -18.11 -2.17 -8.99
CA GLY A 165 -18.03 -3.48 -9.64
C GLY A 165 -16.58 -3.94 -9.83
N ASP A 166 -16.26 -4.42 -11.02
CA ASP A 166 -14.89 -4.88 -11.39
C ASP A 166 -13.91 -3.76 -11.72
N ASP A 167 -14.37 -2.52 -11.71
CA ASP A 167 -13.56 -1.35 -12.04
C ASP A 167 -12.65 -0.89 -10.90
N VAL A 168 -12.65 -1.56 -9.75
CA VAL A 168 -11.86 -1.18 -8.57
C VAL A 168 -10.93 -2.29 -8.12
N VAL A 169 -9.73 -1.89 -7.68
CA VAL A 169 -8.78 -2.71 -6.94
C VAL A 169 -8.56 -2.08 -5.56
N VAL A 170 -8.77 -2.86 -4.51
CA VAL A 170 -8.47 -2.44 -3.13
C VAL A 170 -7.03 -2.77 -2.81
N GLN A 171 -6.22 -1.79 -2.46
CA GLN A 171 -4.85 -2.01 -2.00
C GLN A 171 -4.82 -2.12 -0.48
N LEU A 172 -4.45 -3.29 0.05
CA LEU A 172 -4.23 -3.49 1.48
C LEU A 172 -2.84 -3.02 1.89
N GLU A 173 -2.76 -2.08 2.83
CA GLU A 173 -1.50 -1.46 3.23
C GLU A 173 -1.00 -2.00 4.56
N ALA A 174 -0.03 -2.92 4.46
CA ALA A 174 0.47 -3.71 5.57
C ALA A 174 1.75 -3.10 6.18
N THR A 175 1.66 -1.83 6.59
CA THR A 175 2.82 -1.06 7.07
C THR A 175 3.34 -1.59 8.40
N ALA A 176 2.46 -1.82 9.38
CA ALA A 176 2.88 -2.28 10.71
C ALA A 176 3.41 -3.72 10.67
N GLU A 177 2.86 -4.55 9.80
CA GLU A 177 3.29 -5.92 9.54
C GLU A 177 4.69 -5.95 8.96
N MET A 178 4.94 -5.21 7.87
CA MET A 178 6.26 -5.18 7.21
C MET A 178 7.33 -4.59 8.13
N ILE A 179 7.03 -3.52 8.89
CA ILE A 179 7.96 -2.97 9.90
C ILE A 179 8.26 -4.01 10.99
N SER A 180 7.25 -4.75 11.45
CA SER A 180 7.44 -5.83 12.44
C SER A 180 8.38 -6.90 11.90
N MET A 181 8.24 -7.28 10.63
CA MET A 181 9.11 -8.24 9.97
C MET A 181 10.56 -7.76 9.91
N VAL A 182 10.82 -6.49 9.60
CA VAL A 182 12.19 -5.97 9.58
C VAL A 182 12.78 -5.89 11.00
N LYS A 183 11.99 -5.51 12.00
CA LYS A 183 12.45 -5.31 13.38
C LYS A 183 12.64 -6.62 14.15
N ALA A 184 11.90 -7.67 13.80
CA ALA A 184 11.96 -8.96 14.47
C ALA A 184 13.12 -9.86 13.99
N ARG A 185 13.97 -9.40 13.07
CA ARG A 185 15.10 -10.20 12.59
C ARG A 185 16.06 -10.61 13.72
N PRO A 186 16.64 -11.82 13.67
CA PRO A 186 16.46 -12.85 12.62
C PRO A 186 15.23 -13.75 12.83
N LEU A 187 14.41 -13.48 13.85
CA LEU A 187 13.26 -14.31 14.26
C LEU A 187 11.95 -13.91 13.56
N HIS A 188 12.01 -13.14 12.46
CA HIS A 188 10.83 -12.57 11.83
C HIS A 188 9.82 -13.60 11.33
N ARG A 189 10.27 -14.78 10.87
CA ARG A 189 9.36 -15.91 10.54
C ARG A 189 8.61 -16.45 11.75
N ILE A 190 9.29 -16.52 12.91
CA ILE A 190 8.66 -16.95 14.17
C ILE A 190 7.67 -15.89 14.64
N ALA A 191 8.03 -14.60 14.52
CA ALA A 191 7.13 -13.50 14.84
C ALA A 191 5.89 -13.49 13.94
N ASP A 192 6.06 -13.71 12.62
CA ASP A 192 4.94 -13.87 11.70
C ASP A 192 4.07 -15.07 12.05
N ALA A 193 4.66 -16.24 12.32
CA ALA A 193 3.89 -17.42 12.70
C ALA A 193 3.11 -17.23 14.01
N ALA A 194 3.71 -16.53 14.99
CA ALA A 194 3.10 -16.29 16.30
C ALA A 194 1.96 -15.24 16.25
N VAL A 195 2.14 -14.18 15.45
CA VAL A 195 1.14 -13.08 15.34
C VAL A 195 0.15 -13.31 14.19
N GLY A 196 0.54 -14.12 13.21
CA GLY A 196 -0.18 -14.37 11.98
C GLY A 196 -0.19 -13.16 11.03
N LEU A 197 0.92 -12.44 10.85
CA LEU A 197 0.92 -11.20 10.04
C LEU A 197 0.42 -11.48 8.62
N GLY A 198 1.04 -12.43 7.91
CA GLY A 198 0.62 -12.81 6.55
C GLY A 198 -0.77 -13.43 6.52
N LYS A 199 -1.06 -14.35 7.45
CA LYS A 199 -2.38 -15.00 7.60
C LYS A 199 -3.51 -13.99 7.75
N ASN A 200 -3.30 -12.95 8.55
CA ASN A 200 -4.38 -12.02 8.84
C ASN A 200 -4.63 -11.01 7.70
N ILE A 201 -3.61 -10.67 6.91
CA ILE A 201 -3.80 -9.89 5.67
C ILE A 201 -4.71 -10.70 4.71
N ALA A 202 -4.40 -11.98 4.52
CA ALA A 202 -5.22 -12.86 3.69
C ALA A 202 -6.63 -13.06 4.27
N ALA A 203 -6.77 -13.15 5.60
CA ALA A 203 -8.08 -13.25 6.25
C ALA A 203 -8.94 -12.00 6.05
N LEU A 204 -8.35 -10.80 6.03
CA LEU A 204 -9.06 -9.57 5.71
C LEU A 204 -9.59 -9.60 4.27
N ALA A 205 -8.77 -10.03 3.30
CA ALA A 205 -9.24 -10.24 1.93
C ALA A 205 -10.34 -11.31 1.86
N ALA A 206 -10.24 -12.39 2.65
CA ALA A 206 -11.22 -13.47 2.68
C ALA A 206 -12.59 -13.00 3.21
N ALA A 207 -12.61 -12.02 4.11
CA ALA A 207 -13.85 -11.46 4.64
C ALA A 207 -14.59 -10.55 3.65
N ALA A 208 -13.91 -10.06 2.61
CA ALA A 208 -14.53 -9.25 1.57
C ALA A 208 -15.42 -10.08 0.60
N PRO A 209 -16.36 -9.43 -0.12
CA PRO A 209 -17.18 -10.08 -1.12
C PRO A 209 -16.36 -10.84 -2.17
N SER A 210 -16.91 -11.95 -2.66
CA SER A 210 -16.30 -12.73 -3.76
C SER A 210 -16.10 -11.88 -5.00
N GLY A 211 -15.00 -12.11 -5.72
CA GLY A 211 -14.60 -11.35 -6.90
C GLY A 211 -13.92 -10.01 -6.59
N THR A 212 -13.84 -9.57 -5.33
CA THR A 212 -13.10 -8.35 -4.97
C THR A 212 -11.63 -8.51 -5.36
N ARG A 213 -11.14 -7.56 -6.16
CA ARG A 213 -9.77 -7.52 -6.67
C ARG A 213 -8.88 -6.78 -5.67
N PHE A 214 -7.72 -7.35 -5.36
CA PHE A 214 -6.82 -6.81 -4.35
C PHE A 214 -5.41 -6.59 -4.87
N GLY A 215 -4.77 -5.55 -4.36
CA GLY A 215 -3.32 -5.45 -4.29
C GLY A 215 -2.85 -5.49 -2.84
N VAL A 216 -1.61 -5.90 -2.60
CA VAL A 216 -0.98 -5.79 -1.27
C VAL A 216 0.24 -4.90 -1.36
N HIS A 217 0.23 -3.79 -0.61
CA HIS A 217 1.39 -2.93 -0.44
C HIS A 217 2.09 -3.25 0.88
N LEU A 218 3.29 -3.83 0.78
CA LEU A 218 4.19 -3.97 1.92
C LEU A 218 5.00 -2.66 2.05
N CYS A 219 4.94 -2.02 3.22
CA CYS A 219 5.48 -0.67 3.39
C CYS A 219 6.46 -0.58 4.56
N LEU A 220 7.56 0.15 4.39
CA LEU A 220 8.49 0.47 5.48
C LEU A 220 8.11 1.77 6.23
N GLY A 221 6.99 2.39 5.84
CA GLY A 221 6.52 3.68 6.33
C GLY A 221 7.32 4.87 5.79
N SER A 222 6.71 6.05 5.80
CA SER A 222 7.29 7.30 5.25
C SER A 222 7.01 8.53 6.12
N MET A 223 6.89 8.35 7.44
CA MET A 223 6.67 9.46 8.37
C MET A 223 7.82 10.47 8.27
N ASN A 224 7.49 11.74 7.97
CA ASN A 224 8.46 12.80 7.67
C ASN A 224 9.45 12.44 6.55
N ASN A 225 9.00 11.71 5.52
CA ASN A 225 9.81 11.18 4.41
C ASN A 225 10.94 10.24 4.85
N ARG A 226 10.84 9.63 6.05
CA ARG A 226 11.82 8.68 6.58
C ARG A 226 11.19 7.31 6.76
N SER A 227 11.95 6.29 6.36
CA SER A 227 11.63 4.90 6.66
C SER A 227 11.60 4.65 8.16
N ARG A 228 10.67 3.79 8.61
CA ARG A 228 10.56 3.37 10.01
C ARG A 228 11.39 2.13 10.33
N ALA A 229 11.96 1.48 9.33
CA ALA A 229 12.91 0.39 9.44
C ALA A 229 13.78 0.29 8.19
N ILE A 230 15.09 0.10 8.35
CA ILE A 230 16.01 -0.08 7.22
C ILE A 230 16.33 -1.57 7.12
N PRO A 231 15.87 -2.28 6.08
CA PRO A 231 16.20 -3.68 5.87
C PRO A 231 17.69 -3.85 5.54
N ARG A 232 18.30 -4.95 6.00
CA ARG A 232 19.67 -5.35 5.60
C ARG A 232 19.72 -6.03 4.22
N ASP A 233 18.63 -6.72 3.90
CA ASP A 233 18.37 -7.43 2.64
C ASP A 233 16.84 -7.54 2.46
N ALA A 234 16.40 -8.05 1.31
CA ALA A 234 14.99 -8.26 0.95
C ALA A 234 14.30 -9.44 1.68
N ARG A 235 14.97 -10.18 2.57
CA ARG A 235 14.43 -11.41 3.17
C ARG A 235 13.09 -11.23 3.91
N PRO A 236 12.87 -10.20 4.76
CA PRO A 236 11.59 -10.09 5.46
C PRO A 236 10.45 -9.71 4.51
N LEU A 237 10.76 -9.04 3.40
CA LEU A 237 9.79 -8.77 2.34
C LEU A 237 9.35 -10.10 1.72
N VAL A 238 10.30 -10.90 1.25
CA VAL A 238 10.01 -12.21 0.63
C VAL A 238 9.27 -13.14 1.59
N ASP A 239 9.71 -13.20 2.85
CA ASP A 239 9.08 -14.07 3.85
C ASP A 239 7.64 -13.66 4.16
N LEU A 240 7.36 -12.35 4.26
CA LEU A 240 5.99 -11.87 4.47
C LEU A 240 5.13 -12.06 3.22
N ALA A 241 5.66 -11.74 2.04
CA ALA A 241 4.96 -11.90 0.76
C ALA A 241 4.52 -13.35 0.55
N ASN A 242 5.43 -14.30 0.73
CA ASN A 242 5.11 -15.72 0.59
C ASN A 242 4.15 -16.19 1.70
N SER A 243 4.21 -15.60 2.90
CA SER A 243 3.25 -15.90 3.98
C SER A 243 1.82 -15.46 3.64
N VAL A 244 1.68 -14.27 3.03
CA VAL A 244 0.40 -13.77 2.52
C VAL A 244 -0.13 -14.69 1.42
N VAL A 245 0.69 -15.00 0.40
CA VAL A 245 0.28 -15.82 -0.75
C VAL A 245 -0.15 -17.23 -0.35
N ARG A 246 0.60 -17.90 0.54
CA ARG A 246 0.24 -19.26 1.01
C ARG A 246 -1.13 -19.34 1.66
N GLN A 247 -1.61 -18.23 2.22
CA GLN A 247 -2.87 -18.13 2.93
C GLN A 247 -3.97 -17.46 2.09
N TRP A 248 -3.65 -17.01 0.87
CA TRP A 248 -4.53 -16.15 0.10
C TRP A 248 -5.81 -16.88 -0.30
N PRO A 249 -6.99 -16.29 -0.06
CA PRO A 249 -8.26 -16.98 -0.28
C PRO A 249 -8.59 -17.15 -1.76
N SER A 250 -9.20 -18.28 -2.11
CA SER A 250 -9.82 -18.47 -3.42
C SER A 250 -10.98 -17.49 -3.65
N GLY A 251 -11.19 -17.11 -4.91
CA GLY A 251 -12.27 -16.21 -5.31
C GLY A 251 -12.01 -14.72 -5.03
N ARG A 252 -10.82 -14.34 -4.56
CA ARG A 252 -10.38 -12.94 -4.43
C ARG A 252 -9.11 -12.75 -5.24
N PRO A 253 -9.17 -12.21 -6.47
CA PRO A 253 -7.99 -12.00 -7.30
C PRO A 253 -6.92 -11.16 -6.60
N LEU A 254 -5.70 -11.68 -6.49
CA LEU A 254 -4.53 -10.91 -6.08
C LEU A 254 -3.85 -10.36 -7.34
N GLU A 255 -4.16 -9.11 -7.68
CA GLU A 255 -3.68 -8.42 -8.88
C GLU A 255 -2.18 -8.15 -8.82
N TYR A 256 -1.68 -7.79 -7.62
CA TYR A 256 -0.28 -7.49 -7.40
C TYR A 256 0.14 -7.57 -5.93
N LEU A 257 1.45 -7.76 -5.74
CA LEU A 257 2.15 -7.50 -4.50
C LEU A 257 3.26 -6.48 -4.77
N HIS A 258 3.21 -5.36 -4.05
CA HIS A 258 4.22 -4.30 -4.12
C HIS A 258 5.18 -4.41 -2.93
N GLY A 259 6.46 -4.61 -3.23
CA GLY A 259 7.53 -4.76 -2.24
C GLY A 259 8.46 -3.54 -2.16
N PRO A 260 8.79 -3.02 -0.97
CA PRO A 260 9.63 -1.84 -0.84
C PRO A 260 11.11 -2.24 -0.97
N LEU A 261 11.75 -1.77 -2.04
CA LEU A 261 13.18 -1.99 -2.34
C LEU A 261 14.02 -0.70 -2.22
N ALA A 262 13.36 0.41 -1.90
CA ALA A 262 13.91 1.65 -1.37
C ALA A 262 13.13 2.04 -0.10
N ALA A 263 13.49 3.15 0.56
CA ALA A 263 12.78 3.55 1.78
C ALA A 263 12.87 5.06 2.12
N GLY A 264 11.86 5.85 1.72
CA GLY A 264 11.82 7.29 2.04
C GLY A 264 13.03 8.02 1.47
N ALA A 265 13.91 8.54 2.33
CA ALA A 265 15.18 9.16 1.94
C ALA A 265 16.32 8.15 1.63
N VAL A 266 16.10 6.85 1.82
CA VAL A 266 17.09 5.80 1.56
C VAL A 266 16.89 5.27 0.13
N PRO A 267 17.86 5.47 -0.78
CA PRO A 267 17.76 4.93 -2.14
C PRO A 267 17.84 3.39 -2.15
N PRO A 268 17.49 2.74 -3.27
CA PRO A 268 17.72 1.32 -3.45
C PRO A 268 19.16 0.92 -3.15
N ALA A 269 19.35 -0.30 -2.63
CA ALA A 269 20.68 -0.83 -2.39
C ALA A 269 21.44 -1.02 -3.71
N THR A 270 22.73 -0.67 -3.73
CA THR A 270 23.62 -0.86 -4.89
C THR A 270 24.36 -2.20 -4.85
N ASP A 271 24.11 -3.02 -3.83
CA ASP A 271 24.73 -4.34 -3.64
C ASP A 271 23.72 -5.44 -4.02
N ALA A 272 24.06 -6.23 -5.04
CA ALA A 272 23.25 -7.35 -5.52
C ALA A 272 22.85 -8.33 -4.41
N ARG A 273 23.67 -8.49 -3.35
CA ARG A 273 23.38 -9.37 -2.21
C ARG A 273 22.12 -8.95 -1.44
N PHE A 274 21.75 -7.67 -1.48
CA PHE A 274 20.49 -7.20 -0.89
C PHE A 274 19.28 -7.87 -1.53
N TYR A 275 19.33 -8.09 -2.85
CA TYR A 275 18.23 -8.62 -3.66
C TYR A 275 18.21 -10.15 -3.72
N ALA A 276 19.31 -10.83 -3.38
CA ALA A 276 19.44 -12.29 -3.46
C ALA A 276 18.26 -13.10 -2.89
N PRO A 277 17.56 -12.68 -1.80
CA PRO A 277 16.37 -13.39 -1.33
C PRO A 277 15.20 -13.43 -2.32
N LEU A 278 15.12 -12.52 -3.30
CA LEU A 278 14.02 -12.45 -4.27
C LEU A 278 13.87 -13.70 -5.13
N ARG A 279 14.93 -14.52 -5.27
CA ARG A 279 14.87 -15.83 -5.93
C ARG A 279 13.89 -16.80 -5.27
N GLU A 280 13.55 -16.56 -4.01
CA GLU A 280 12.61 -17.36 -3.22
C GLU A 280 11.21 -16.74 -3.20
N LEU A 281 10.97 -15.63 -3.92
CA LEU A 281 9.65 -15.01 -4.03
C LEU A 281 8.72 -15.91 -4.84
N ASP A 282 7.62 -16.35 -4.22
CA ASP A 282 6.69 -17.31 -4.78
C ASP A 282 5.30 -16.67 -4.86
N LEU A 283 4.95 -16.18 -6.05
CA LEU A 283 3.66 -15.56 -6.34
C LEU A 283 2.85 -16.46 -7.28
N PRO A 284 1.53 -16.57 -7.10
CA PRO A 284 0.71 -17.41 -7.95
C PRO A 284 0.64 -16.82 -9.37
N PRO A 285 0.40 -17.66 -10.40
CA PRO A 285 0.22 -17.17 -11.76
C PRO A 285 -0.86 -16.07 -11.83
N GLY A 286 -0.55 -14.99 -12.55
CA GLY A 286 -1.44 -13.84 -12.69
C GLY A 286 -1.27 -12.74 -11.62
N THR A 287 -0.50 -12.99 -10.55
CA THR A 287 -0.13 -11.93 -9.58
C THR A 287 1.16 -11.24 -9.99
N ARG A 288 1.10 -9.91 -10.14
CA ARG A 288 2.27 -9.09 -10.47
C ARG A 288 3.17 -8.84 -9.25
N PHE A 289 4.47 -9.03 -9.39
CA PHE A 289 5.43 -8.42 -8.48
C PHE A 289 5.76 -7.00 -8.95
N ILE A 290 5.48 -6.03 -8.09
CA ILE A 290 5.82 -4.62 -8.33
C ILE A 290 7.03 -4.27 -7.47
N ALA A 291 8.13 -3.88 -8.13
CA ALA A 291 9.36 -3.50 -7.47
C ALA A 291 9.32 -2.02 -7.04
N GLY A 292 9.27 -1.79 -5.74
CA GLY A 292 9.32 -0.47 -5.12
C GLY A 292 10.74 0.13 -5.12
N CYS A 293 11.35 0.27 -6.29
CA CYS A 293 12.74 0.72 -6.46
C CYS A 293 12.89 2.13 -7.06
N VAL A 294 11.82 2.74 -7.58
CA VAL A 294 11.89 4.08 -8.21
C VAL A 294 12.18 5.15 -7.17
N HIS A 295 13.28 5.87 -7.33
CA HIS A 295 13.76 6.85 -6.34
C HIS A 295 14.36 8.10 -6.99
N GLU A 296 14.32 9.25 -6.33
CA GLU A 296 14.84 10.50 -6.92
C GLU A 296 16.36 10.60 -6.96
N THR A 297 17.04 10.07 -5.92
CA THR A 297 18.49 10.24 -5.72
C THR A 297 19.40 9.58 -6.76
N PRO A 298 19.19 8.31 -7.18
CA PRO A 298 20.10 7.67 -8.13
C PRO A 298 20.11 8.38 -9.49
N SER A 299 21.24 8.30 -10.20
CA SER A 299 21.27 8.64 -11.63
C SER A 299 20.41 7.66 -12.44
N TRP A 300 20.09 8.00 -13.69
CA TRP A 300 19.37 7.08 -14.56
C TRP A 300 20.10 5.74 -14.74
N THR A 301 21.41 5.77 -14.98
CA THR A 301 22.23 4.56 -15.10
C THR A 301 22.19 3.71 -13.83
N ALA A 302 22.35 4.32 -12.65
CA ALA A 302 22.28 3.60 -11.38
C ALA A 302 20.89 2.99 -11.12
N GLN A 303 19.82 3.66 -11.58
CA GLN A 303 18.46 3.16 -11.49
C GLN A 303 18.24 1.95 -12.42
N LEU A 304 18.85 1.95 -13.62
CA LEU A 304 18.84 0.81 -14.53
C LEU A 304 19.62 -0.38 -13.97
N ASP A 305 20.80 -0.13 -13.39
CA ASP A 305 21.59 -1.20 -12.76
C ASP A 305 20.86 -1.80 -11.56
N THR A 306 20.14 -0.97 -10.79
CA THR A 306 19.24 -1.43 -9.74
C THR A 306 18.14 -2.35 -10.28
N LEU A 307 17.47 -1.96 -11.37
CA LEU A 307 16.45 -2.79 -12.01
C LEU A 307 17.02 -4.16 -12.44
N ARG A 308 18.19 -4.15 -13.09
CA ARG A 308 18.89 -5.38 -13.50
C ARG A 308 19.21 -6.29 -12.32
N MET A 309 19.78 -5.76 -11.24
CA MET A 309 20.06 -6.57 -10.04
C MET A 309 18.81 -7.20 -9.42
N ILE A 310 17.67 -6.50 -9.46
CA ILE A 310 16.39 -7.02 -8.98
C ILE A 310 15.92 -8.17 -9.87
N GLU A 311 15.98 -8.00 -11.18
CA GLU A 311 15.51 -8.97 -12.17
C GLU A 311 16.41 -10.20 -12.26
N ASP A 312 17.73 -10.02 -12.15
CA ASP A 312 18.71 -11.10 -12.04
C ASP A 312 18.43 -11.95 -10.79
N ALA A 313 18.14 -11.30 -9.66
CA ALA A 313 17.79 -12.00 -8.42
C ALA A 313 16.42 -12.69 -8.51
N LEU A 314 15.46 -12.11 -9.22
CA LEU A 314 14.13 -12.70 -9.46
C LEU A 314 14.18 -13.83 -10.50
N GLY A 315 15.19 -13.86 -11.37
CA GLY A 315 15.31 -14.79 -12.50
C GLY A 315 14.37 -14.49 -13.67
N ARG A 316 13.72 -13.32 -13.67
CA ARG A 316 12.80 -12.84 -14.71
C ARG A 316 12.61 -11.32 -14.60
N PRO A 317 12.08 -10.66 -15.64
CA PRO A 317 11.65 -9.27 -15.53
C PRO A 317 10.62 -9.08 -14.41
N VAL A 318 10.67 -7.93 -13.74
CA VAL A 318 9.59 -7.52 -12.81
C VAL A 318 8.33 -7.22 -13.61
N ASP A 319 7.16 -7.45 -13.03
CA ASP A 319 5.90 -7.17 -13.71
C ASP A 319 5.57 -5.67 -13.71
N GLY A 320 6.11 -4.93 -12.73
CA GLY A 320 5.99 -3.48 -12.67
C GLY A 320 6.99 -2.82 -11.74
N VAL A 321 7.04 -1.49 -11.82
CA VAL A 321 7.93 -0.63 -11.02
C VAL A 321 7.12 0.46 -10.33
N ALA A 322 7.57 0.84 -9.13
CA ALA A 322 6.96 1.89 -8.32
C ALA A 322 8.00 2.55 -7.42
N SER A 323 7.66 3.71 -6.86
CA SER A 323 8.35 4.17 -5.65
C SER A 323 7.97 3.29 -4.46
N ALA A 324 8.88 3.15 -3.49
CA ALA A 324 8.67 2.27 -2.33
C ALA A 324 7.50 2.64 -1.42
N CYS A 325 6.96 3.84 -1.56
CA CYS A 325 5.82 4.38 -0.82
C CYS A 325 5.11 5.43 -1.69
N GLY A 326 3.93 5.89 -1.27
CA GLY A 326 3.24 6.99 -1.91
C GLY A 326 4.03 8.31 -1.91
N LEU A 327 3.74 9.17 -2.89
CA LEU A 327 4.48 10.39 -3.20
C LEU A 327 3.92 11.64 -2.52
N GLY A 328 2.81 11.54 -1.77
CA GLY A 328 2.07 12.70 -1.26
C GLY A 328 2.89 13.70 -0.43
N ARG A 329 3.90 13.22 0.29
CA ARG A 329 4.78 14.07 1.13
C ARG A 329 5.98 14.65 0.37
N ARG A 330 6.04 14.44 -0.94
CA ARG A 330 7.10 14.96 -1.80
C ARG A 330 6.67 16.30 -2.40
N PRO A 331 7.60 17.22 -2.70
CA PRO A 331 7.29 18.35 -3.55
C PRO A 331 6.70 17.87 -4.89
N ARG A 332 5.72 18.59 -5.44
CA ARG A 332 5.04 18.22 -6.69
C ARG A 332 6.01 17.95 -7.84
N THR A 333 7.01 18.80 -8.00
CA THR A 333 8.07 18.63 -9.03
C THR A 333 8.83 17.32 -8.90
N VAL A 334 9.06 16.82 -7.67
CA VAL A 334 9.67 15.52 -7.44
C VAL A 334 8.70 14.39 -7.78
N ALA A 335 7.43 14.52 -7.39
CA ALA A 335 6.42 13.51 -7.69
C ALA A 335 6.22 13.34 -9.20
N ASP A 336 6.12 14.44 -9.96
CA ASP A 336 6.02 14.40 -11.42
C ASP A 336 7.26 13.76 -12.06
N ALA A 337 8.46 14.09 -11.56
CA ALA A 337 9.69 13.45 -12.02
C ALA A 337 9.72 11.94 -11.71
N MET A 338 9.14 11.50 -10.59
CA MET A 338 9.02 10.08 -10.25
C MET A 338 8.01 9.36 -11.14
N VAL A 339 6.91 10.02 -11.53
CA VAL A 339 5.97 9.48 -12.52
C VAL A 339 6.68 9.25 -13.85
N ALA A 340 7.36 10.26 -14.37
CA ALA A 340 8.11 10.16 -15.62
C ALA A 340 9.20 9.08 -15.55
N ARG A 341 9.92 8.99 -14.42
CA ARG A 341 10.96 7.97 -14.21
C ARG A 341 10.40 6.56 -14.18
N ALA A 342 9.28 6.33 -13.49
CA ALA A 342 8.61 5.03 -13.47
C ALA A 342 8.14 4.64 -14.89
N ALA A 343 7.54 5.57 -15.63
CA ALA A 343 7.10 5.35 -17.01
C ALA A 343 8.27 5.00 -17.95
N ALA A 344 9.42 5.66 -17.79
CA ALA A 344 10.64 5.37 -18.55
C ALA A 344 11.21 3.97 -18.21
N LEU A 345 11.21 3.58 -16.94
CA LEU A 345 11.68 2.25 -16.52
C LEU A 345 10.79 1.12 -17.05
N CYS A 346 9.51 1.39 -17.32
CA CYS A 346 8.60 0.38 -17.85
C CYS A 346 9.03 -0.14 -19.24
N VAL A 347 9.72 0.69 -20.00
CA VAL A 347 10.19 0.39 -21.36
C VAL A 347 11.71 0.25 -21.44
N ALA A 348 12.39 0.29 -20.30
CA ALA A 348 13.82 0.03 -20.22
C ALA A 348 14.11 -1.44 -20.56
N PRO A 349 15.29 -1.74 -21.14
CA PRO A 349 15.70 -3.11 -21.40
C PRO A 349 15.80 -3.92 -20.09
#